data_AF-A0A1V2H5E0-F1
#
_entry.id   AF-A0A1V2H5E0-F1
#
_cell.length_a   1.000
_cell.length_b   1.000
_cell.length_c   1.000
_cell.angle_alpha   90.00
_cell.angle_beta   90.00
_cell.angle_gamma   90.00
#
_symmetry.space_group_name_H-M   'P 1'
#
loop_
_entity.id
_entity.type
_entity.pdbx_description
1 polymer ?
#
loop_
_entity_poly.entity_id
_entity_poly.type
_entity_poly.pdbx_seq_one_letter_code
_entity_poly.pdbx_strand_id
1 'polypeptide(L)'
;MAPVIGASMRAPLLAALLLACPLLASGCAAQAPAPAPRAAAAASTSGIPSALQTQWQAFRAAVLAGDNAALASMTRFPLEVAGTLDDSGVQRIGQDRFAATLAKVLGHDSGLSPRQPQTNRDLVQRTESLAQDPRRPTATDDQARVGALVFSRIGSQWKLTRVYLEDE
;
A
#
# COMPACT_ATOMS: atom_id res chain seq x y z
N MET A 1 22.89 48.48 -20.27
CA MET A 1 23.24 49.75 -19.63
C MET A 1 22.54 49.78 -18.27
N ALA A 2 23.32 49.47 -17.22
CA ALA A 2 23.15 49.81 -15.80
C ALA A 2 21.93 49.24 -14.99
N PRO A 3 22.02 49.15 -13.65
CA PRO A 3 21.96 47.89 -12.88
C PRO A 3 21.02 47.97 -11.64
N VAL A 4 21.01 46.97 -10.73
CA VAL A 4 20.78 47.06 -9.25
C VAL A 4 20.91 45.61 -8.69
N ILE A 5 22.02 45.21 -8.04
CA ILE A 5 22.41 45.33 -6.60
C ILE A 5 21.54 44.45 -5.67
N GLY A 6 22.09 43.33 -5.17
CA GLY A 6 22.41 43.14 -3.73
C GLY A 6 21.37 42.20 -3.07
N ALA A 7 21.65 41.33 -2.10
CA ALA A 7 22.71 41.32 -1.11
C ALA A 7 23.07 39.88 -0.68
N SER A 8 24.34 39.73 -0.34
CA SER A 8 24.96 38.63 0.37
C SER A 8 24.82 38.86 1.87
N MET A 9 24.45 37.84 2.64
CA MET A 9 24.72 37.80 4.09
C MET A 9 25.20 36.41 4.49
N ARG A 10 26.50 36.35 4.77
CA ARG A 10 27.17 35.34 5.60
C ARG A 10 26.90 35.67 7.07
N ALA A 11 26.73 34.66 7.91
CA ALA A 11 27.19 34.72 9.30
C ALA A 11 27.49 33.30 9.81
N PRO A 12 28.75 32.98 10.13
CA PRO A 12 29.15 31.81 10.90
C PRO A 12 29.22 32.16 12.39
N LEU A 13 29.00 31.18 13.28
CA LEU A 13 29.37 31.33 14.69
C LEU A 13 29.91 30.02 15.26
N LEU A 14 31.22 30.06 15.44
CA LEU A 14 32.08 29.24 16.31
C LEU A 14 31.59 29.22 17.76
N ALA A 15 31.80 28.09 18.44
CA ALA A 15 32.42 27.96 19.78
C ALA A 15 32.24 26.50 20.23
N ALA A 16 33.24 25.62 20.12
CA ALA A 16 34.36 25.47 21.05
C ALA A 16 33.92 25.31 22.52
N LEU A 17 33.84 24.06 22.98
CA LEU A 17 34.07 23.74 24.39
C LEU A 17 34.86 22.42 24.49
N LEU A 18 36.18 22.59 24.64
CA LEU A 18 37.10 21.60 25.18
C LEU A 18 36.81 21.46 26.68
N LEU A 19 36.50 20.26 27.14
CA LEU A 19 36.69 19.90 28.54
C LEU A 19 37.38 18.54 28.61
N ALA A 20 38.67 18.59 28.90
CA ALA A 20 39.44 17.45 29.35
C ALA A 20 39.02 17.11 30.79
N CYS A 21 38.80 15.83 31.07
CA CYS A 21 38.80 15.28 32.42
C CYS A 21 39.13 13.77 32.38
N PRO A 22 39.70 13.21 33.46
CA PRO A 22 40.77 12.22 33.36
C PRO A 22 40.34 10.76 33.56
N LEU A 23 41.26 9.88 33.17
CA LEU A 23 41.32 8.45 33.48
C LEU A 23 41.04 8.15 34.96
N LEU A 24 39.99 7.36 35.21
CA LEU A 24 39.91 6.47 36.36
C LEU A 24 39.45 5.09 35.88
N ALA A 25 40.38 4.14 35.97
CA ALA A 25 40.09 2.73 35.90
C ALA A 25 39.29 2.31 37.14
N SER A 26 38.13 1.69 36.94
CA SER A 26 37.63 0.69 37.88
C SER A 26 36.59 -0.17 37.16
N GLY A 27 36.81 -1.48 37.21
CA GLY A 27 35.99 -2.46 36.53
C GLY A 27 34.53 -2.40 36.95
N CYS A 28 33.66 -2.45 35.95
CA CYS A 28 32.29 -2.93 36.09
C CYS A 28 31.97 -3.61 34.76
N ALA A 29 31.82 -4.93 34.79
CA ALA A 29 31.37 -5.70 33.65
C ALA A 29 30.00 -5.16 33.22
N ALA A 30 29.97 -4.43 32.11
CA ALA A 30 28.74 -4.01 31.47
C ALA A 30 28.08 -5.27 30.89
N GLN A 31 27.19 -5.86 31.70
CA GLN A 31 26.21 -6.80 31.21
C GLN A 31 25.37 -6.06 30.18
N ALA A 32 25.62 -6.36 28.90
CA ALA A 32 24.81 -5.84 27.81
C ALA A 32 23.33 -6.10 28.15
N PRO A 33 22.45 -5.09 28.08
CA PRO A 33 21.03 -5.34 28.22
C PRO A 33 20.64 -6.32 27.11
N ALA A 34 20.16 -7.49 27.52
CA ALA A 34 19.58 -8.45 26.61
C ALA A 34 18.63 -7.71 25.65
N PRO A 35 18.66 -8.00 24.33
CA PRO A 35 17.66 -7.44 23.45
C PRO A 35 16.31 -7.77 24.04
N ALA A 36 15.52 -6.75 24.37
CA ALA A 36 14.15 -6.88 24.84
C ALA A 36 13.48 -7.95 23.97
N PRO A 37 12.73 -8.90 24.55
CA PRO A 37 12.05 -9.93 23.78
C PRO A 37 11.28 -9.20 22.69
N ARG A 38 11.79 -9.36 21.46
CA ARG A 38 11.21 -8.86 20.23
C ARG A 38 9.77 -9.34 20.33
N ALA A 39 8.85 -8.40 20.58
CA ALA A 39 7.44 -8.69 20.75
C ALA A 39 7.11 -9.64 19.61
N ALA A 40 6.90 -10.91 19.97
CA ALA A 40 6.54 -11.93 19.02
C ALA A 40 5.34 -11.33 18.31
N ALA A 41 5.48 -11.10 17.01
CA ALA A 41 4.38 -10.70 16.17
C ALA A 41 3.25 -11.65 16.54
N ALA A 42 2.28 -11.12 17.27
CA ALA A 42 1.12 -11.89 17.66
C ALA A 42 0.58 -12.38 16.33
N ALA A 43 0.62 -13.69 16.12
CA ALA A 43 0.00 -14.31 14.98
C ALA A 43 -1.48 -13.90 15.08
N SER A 44 -1.84 -12.89 14.30
CA SER A 44 -3.17 -12.30 14.34
C SER A 44 -4.15 -13.36 13.91
N THR A 45 -5.11 -13.58 14.78
CA THR A 45 -6.24 -14.49 14.65
C THR A 45 -6.78 -14.51 13.23
N SER A 46 -6.77 -15.70 12.63
CA SER A 46 -7.23 -16.03 11.27
C SER A 46 -8.59 -15.39 10.93
N GLY A 47 -8.58 -14.24 10.25
CA GLY A 47 -9.80 -13.56 9.81
C GLY A 47 -9.54 -12.33 8.96
N ILE A 48 -10.51 -11.97 8.12
CA ILE A 48 -10.50 -10.71 7.36
C ILE A 48 -10.59 -9.54 8.36
N PRO A 49 -9.66 -8.56 8.34
CA PRO A 49 -9.75 -7.38 9.20
C PRO A 49 -11.05 -6.60 8.95
N SER A 50 -11.75 -6.17 10.01
CA SER A 50 -12.99 -5.40 9.87
C SER A 50 -12.80 -4.11 9.06
N ALA A 51 -11.68 -3.42 9.24
CA ALA A 51 -11.32 -2.23 8.47
C ALA A 51 -11.17 -2.53 6.97
N LEU A 52 -10.69 -3.73 6.60
CA LEU A 52 -10.63 -4.15 5.20
C LEU A 52 -12.04 -4.41 4.65
N GLN A 53 -12.91 -5.07 5.42
CA GLN A 53 -14.30 -5.29 5.03
C GLN A 53 -15.05 -3.96 4.79
N THR A 54 -14.87 -2.97 5.68
CA THR A 54 -15.43 -1.63 5.49
C THR A 54 -14.89 -0.95 4.23
N GLN A 55 -13.58 -1.01 4.02
CA GLN A 55 -12.95 -0.46 2.80
C GLN A 55 -13.49 -1.13 1.54
N TRP A 56 -13.67 -2.45 1.58
CA TRP A 56 -14.20 -3.23 0.47
C TRP A 56 -15.62 -2.82 0.10
N GLN A 57 -16.50 -2.60 1.09
CA GLN A 57 -17.86 -2.15 0.84
C GLN A 57 -17.91 -0.78 0.16
N ALA A 58 -17.07 0.17 0.61
CA ALA A 58 -16.94 1.48 -0.02
C ALA A 58 -16.40 1.37 -1.46
N PHE A 59 -15.37 0.54 -1.67
CA PHE A 59 -14.81 0.27 -2.98
C PHE A 59 -15.84 -0.33 -3.93
N ARG A 60 -16.56 -1.38 -3.49
CA ARG A 60 -17.62 -2.03 -4.26
C ARG A 60 -18.72 -1.04 -4.64
N ALA A 61 -19.19 -0.23 -3.69
CA ALA A 61 -20.21 0.79 -3.97
C ALA A 61 -19.76 1.78 -5.05
N ALA A 62 -18.51 2.26 -4.98
CA ALA A 62 -17.96 3.17 -5.97
C ALA A 62 -17.77 2.50 -7.35
N VAL A 63 -17.37 1.22 -7.41
CA VAL A 63 -17.31 0.45 -8.67
C VAL A 63 -18.69 0.34 -9.31
N LEU A 64 -19.72 -0.01 -8.54
CA LEU A 64 -21.08 -0.18 -9.03
C LEU A 64 -21.70 1.16 -9.48
N ALA A 65 -21.33 2.26 -8.81
CA ALA A 65 -21.76 3.61 -9.18
C ALA A 65 -20.95 4.22 -10.34
N GLY A 66 -19.81 3.64 -10.72
CA GLY A 66 -18.88 4.25 -11.67
C GLY A 66 -18.19 5.52 -11.14
N ASP A 67 -18.09 5.67 -9.81
CA ASP A 67 -17.50 6.84 -9.17
C ASP A 67 -15.97 6.78 -9.16
N ASN A 68 -15.38 7.23 -10.27
CA ASN A 68 -13.92 7.25 -10.45
C ASN A 68 -13.20 8.16 -9.44
N ALA A 69 -13.86 9.21 -8.93
CA ALA A 69 -13.26 10.11 -7.95
C ALA A 69 -13.14 9.42 -6.58
N ALA A 70 -14.20 8.73 -6.13
CA ALA A 70 -14.15 7.91 -4.94
C ALA A 70 -13.10 6.79 -5.08
N LEU A 71 -13.09 6.07 -6.20
CA LEU A 71 -12.11 5.01 -6.48
C LEU A 71 -10.66 5.54 -6.43
N ALA A 72 -10.40 6.73 -6.97
CA ALA A 72 -9.08 7.34 -6.91
C ALA A 72 -8.67 7.68 -5.47
N SER A 73 -9.58 8.16 -4.62
CA SER A 73 -9.27 8.48 -3.22
C SER A 73 -8.93 7.24 -2.37
N MET A 74 -9.49 6.09 -2.75
CA MET A 74 -9.24 4.77 -2.17
C MET A 74 -8.00 4.06 -2.75
N THR A 75 -7.28 4.73 -3.67
CA THR A 75 -6.11 4.17 -4.35
C THR A 75 -4.84 4.85 -3.86
N ARG A 76 -3.75 4.09 -3.74
CA ARG A 76 -2.41 4.63 -3.56
C ARG A 76 -1.81 4.90 -4.95
N PHE A 77 -1.35 6.14 -5.16
CA PHE A 77 -0.57 6.48 -6.34
C PHE A 77 0.94 6.56 -6.04
N PRO A 78 1.82 6.20 -6.99
CA PRO A 78 1.48 5.57 -8.27
C PRO A 78 0.89 4.16 -8.06
N LEU A 79 -0.12 3.80 -8.85
CA LEU A 79 -0.74 2.47 -8.82
C LEU A 79 0.16 1.52 -9.61
N GLU A 80 0.43 0.34 -9.04
CA GLU A 80 1.18 -0.71 -9.73
C GLU A 80 0.23 -1.52 -10.63
N VAL A 81 0.62 -1.70 -11.88
CA VAL A 81 -0.06 -2.55 -12.86
C VAL A 81 0.93 -3.65 -13.23
N ALA A 82 0.68 -4.85 -12.75
CA ALA A 82 1.50 -6.02 -13.05
C ALA A 82 0.82 -6.84 -14.14
N GLY A 83 1.61 -7.44 -15.04
CA GLY A 83 1.08 -8.50 -15.87
C GLY A 83 0.84 -9.78 -15.07
N THR A 84 0.22 -10.76 -15.72
CA THR A 84 -0.07 -12.06 -15.10
C THR A 84 1.05 -13.08 -15.26
N LEU A 85 1.99 -12.84 -16.19
CA LEU A 85 3.18 -13.66 -16.38
C LEU A 85 4.33 -13.15 -15.52
N ASP A 86 5.22 -14.07 -15.11
CA ASP A 86 6.37 -13.75 -14.27
C ASP A 86 7.33 -12.73 -14.94
N ASP A 87 7.37 -12.72 -16.28
CA ASP A 87 8.21 -11.82 -17.07
C ASP A 87 7.53 -10.48 -17.43
N SER A 88 6.22 -10.37 -17.19
CA SER A 88 5.46 -9.14 -17.44
C SER A 88 5.77 -8.12 -16.34
N GLY A 89 6.76 -7.27 -16.58
CA GLY A 89 7.21 -6.26 -15.61
C GLY A 89 6.09 -5.38 -15.02
N VAL A 90 6.43 -4.65 -13.95
CA VAL A 90 5.46 -3.79 -13.25
C VAL A 90 5.46 -2.38 -13.82
N GLN A 91 4.33 -1.93 -14.37
CA GLN A 91 4.10 -0.53 -14.73
C GLN A 91 3.60 0.26 -13.52
N ARG A 92 3.91 1.56 -13.49
CA ARG A 92 3.44 2.49 -12.46
C ARG A 92 2.68 3.62 -13.12
N ILE A 93 1.41 3.79 -12.75
CA ILE A 93 0.56 4.80 -13.35
C ILE A 93 0.10 5.85 -12.33
N GLY A 94 -0.06 7.08 -12.81
CA GLY A 94 -0.63 8.19 -12.04
C GLY A 94 -2.16 8.19 -12.07
N GLN A 95 -2.73 9.21 -11.42
CA GLN A 95 -4.17 9.41 -11.34
C GLN A 95 -4.81 9.76 -12.70
N ASP A 96 -4.04 10.37 -13.61
CA ASP A 96 -4.41 10.72 -14.98
C ASP A 96 -4.80 9.50 -15.83
N ARG A 97 -4.13 8.36 -15.61
CA ARG A 97 -4.39 7.09 -16.31
C ARG A 97 -5.27 6.11 -15.54
N PHE A 98 -5.64 6.46 -14.30
CA PHE A 98 -6.30 5.54 -13.37
C PHE A 98 -7.64 5.02 -13.87
N ALA A 99 -8.57 5.92 -14.22
CA ALA A 99 -9.93 5.53 -14.58
C ALA A 99 -9.96 4.61 -15.81
N ALA A 100 -9.16 4.93 -16.83
CA ALA A 100 -9.04 4.10 -18.04
C ALA A 100 -8.43 2.73 -17.72
N THR A 101 -7.39 2.68 -16.88
CA THR A 101 -6.74 1.40 -16.51
C THR A 101 -7.65 0.53 -15.65
N LEU A 102 -8.32 1.12 -14.65
CA LEU A 102 -9.24 0.37 -13.79
C LEU A 102 -10.44 -0.14 -14.59
N ALA A 103 -10.95 0.61 -15.56
CA ALA A 103 -12.00 0.15 -16.46
C ALA A 103 -11.58 -1.10 -17.25
N LYS A 104 -10.34 -1.13 -17.77
CA LYS A 104 -9.78 -2.33 -18.43
C LYS A 104 -9.71 -3.51 -17.47
N VAL A 105 -9.10 -3.33 -16.29
CA VAL A 105 -8.99 -4.38 -15.26
C VAL A 105 -10.36 -4.94 -14.89
N LEU A 106 -11.34 -4.08 -14.68
CA LEU A 106 -12.71 -4.47 -14.32
C LEU A 106 -13.42 -5.22 -15.45
N GLY A 107 -13.06 -4.97 -16.72
CA GLY A 107 -13.61 -5.65 -17.89
C GLY A 107 -12.94 -6.98 -18.23
N HIS A 108 -11.69 -7.21 -17.79
CA HIS A 108 -11.00 -8.49 -17.99
C HIS A 108 -11.66 -9.62 -17.19
N ASP A 109 -11.48 -10.85 -17.70
CA ASP A 109 -11.86 -12.05 -16.97
C ASP A 109 -11.14 -12.11 -15.62
N SER A 110 -11.86 -12.55 -14.59
CA SER A 110 -11.32 -12.75 -13.25
C SER A 110 -10.51 -14.04 -13.15
N GLY A 111 -10.70 -14.99 -14.09
CA GLY A 111 -10.06 -16.31 -14.06
C GLY A 111 -10.54 -17.19 -12.90
N LEU A 112 -11.54 -16.76 -12.13
CA LEU A 112 -12.03 -17.46 -10.93
C LEU A 112 -13.22 -18.39 -11.22
N SER A 113 -13.72 -18.43 -12.45
CA SER A 113 -14.88 -19.24 -12.85
C SER A 113 -14.52 -20.16 -14.02
N PRO A 114 -14.42 -21.49 -13.79
CA PRO A 114 -14.08 -22.43 -14.86
C PRO A 114 -15.25 -22.73 -15.81
N ARG A 115 -16.49 -22.39 -15.42
CA ARG A 115 -17.70 -22.73 -16.19
C ARG A 115 -18.14 -21.63 -17.14
N GLN A 116 -17.89 -20.38 -16.77
CA GLN A 116 -18.31 -19.21 -17.53
C GLN A 116 -17.36 -18.06 -17.24
N PRO A 117 -16.83 -17.37 -18.27
CA PRO A 117 -16.04 -16.15 -18.10
C PRO A 117 -16.80 -15.15 -17.22
N GLN A 118 -16.11 -14.57 -16.26
CA GLN A 118 -16.70 -13.64 -15.31
C GLN A 118 -15.74 -12.48 -15.13
N THR A 119 -16.19 -11.28 -15.44
CA THR A 119 -15.32 -10.11 -15.35
C THR A 119 -14.93 -9.80 -13.91
N ASN A 120 -13.83 -9.07 -13.70
CA ASN A 120 -13.49 -8.57 -12.36
C ASN A 120 -14.59 -7.64 -11.79
N ARG A 121 -15.35 -6.93 -12.65
CA ARG A 121 -16.55 -6.20 -12.22
C ARG A 121 -17.62 -7.12 -11.65
N ASP A 122 -17.89 -8.25 -12.31
CA ASP A 122 -18.87 -9.22 -11.82
C ASP A 122 -18.43 -9.85 -10.49
N LEU A 123 -17.12 -10.08 -10.33
CA LEU A 123 -16.54 -10.51 -9.05
C LEU A 123 -16.81 -9.48 -7.95
N VAL A 124 -16.47 -8.21 -8.18
CA VAL A 124 -16.74 -7.12 -7.23
C VAL A 124 -18.22 -7.03 -6.87
N GLN A 125 -19.11 -7.18 -7.86
CA GLN A 125 -20.55 -7.14 -7.65
C GLN A 125 -21.03 -8.26 -6.72
N ARG A 126 -20.54 -9.48 -6.90
CA ARG A 126 -21.02 -10.67 -6.15
C ARG A 126 -20.39 -10.82 -4.77
N THR A 127 -19.18 -10.31 -4.57
CA THR A 127 -18.49 -10.39 -3.27
C THR A 127 -19.01 -9.29 -2.34
N GLU A 128 -20.14 -9.53 -1.67
CA GLU A 128 -20.72 -8.58 -0.71
C GLU A 128 -19.97 -8.53 0.62
N SER A 129 -19.37 -9.65 1.01
CA SER A 129 -18.65 -9.84 2.25
C SER A 129 -17.41 -10.71 2.03
N LEU A 130 -16.22 -10.15 2.28
CA LEU A 130 -14.95 -10.88 2.18
C LEU A 130 -14.86 -12.01 3.22
N ALA A 131 -15.54 -11.85 4.36
CA ALA A 131 -15.55 -12.84 5.43
C ALA A 131 -16.46 -14.04 5.15
N GLN A 132 -17.54 -13.82 4.39
CA GLN A 132 -18.56 -14.85 4.10
C GLN A 132 -18.44 -15.42 2.68
N ASP A 133 -17.61 -14.84 1.82
CA ASP A 133 -17.38 -15.37 0.47
C ASP A 133 -16.79 -16.79 0.56
N PRO A 134 -17.38 -17.80 -0.09
CA PRO A 134 -16.82 -19.16 -0.13
C PRO A 134 -15.44 -19.21 -0.81
N ARG A 135 -15.11 -18.22 -1.64
CA ARG A 135 -13.79 -18.00 -2.26
C ARG A 135 -13.08 -16.85 -1.57
N ARG A 136 -12.93 -16.96 -0.24
CA ARG A 136 -12.32 -15.92 0.59
C ARG A 136 -11.02 -15.40 -0.05
N PRO A 137 -10.84 -14.07 -0.07
CA PRO A 137 -9.58 -13.52 -0.53
C PRO A 137 -8.44 -14.00 0.37
N THR A 138 -7.25 -14.13 -0.23
CA THR A 138 -6.02 -14.23 0.56
C THR A 138 -5.81 -12.89 1.26
N ALA A 139 -5.74 -12.89 2.58
CA ALA A 139 -5.54 -11.69 3.38
C ALA A 139 -4.57 -11.94 4.54
N THR A 140 -3.71 -10.96 4.78
CA THR A 140 -2.84 -10.78 5.94
C THR A 140 -3.29 -9.52 6.70
N ASP A 141 -2.57 -9.14 7.77
CA ASP A 141 -2.86 -7.92 8.53
C ASP A 141 -2.64 -6.62 7.73
N ASP A 142 -1.86 -6.70 6.66
CA ASP A 142 -1.36 -5.56 5.89
C ASP A 142 -1.62 -5.65 4.38
N GLN A 143 -2.07 -6.80 3.88
CA GLN A 143 -2.37 -6.99 2.46
C GLN A 143 -3.59 -7.89 2.25
N ALA A 144 -4.36 -7.65 1.20
CA ALA A 144 -5.40 -8.57 0.76
C ALA A 144 -5.55 -8.56 -0.76
N ARG A 145 -5.88 -9.71 -1.34
CA ARG A 145 -6.11 -9.86 -2.78
C ARG A 145 -7.51 -10.39 -3.07
N VAL A 146 -8.26 -9.62 -3.87
CA VAL A 146 -9.60 -10.00 -4.38
C VAL A 146 -9.52 -10.04 -5.91
N GLY A 147 -9.39 -11.24 -6.49
CA GLY A 147 -9.19 -11.40 -7.93
C GLY A 147 -7.94 -10.66 -8.43
N ALA A 148 -8.12 -9.75 -9.39
CA ALA A 148 -7.06 -8.89 -9.92
C ALA A 148 -6.71 -7.69 -9.02
N LEU A 149 -7.40 -7.48 -7.90
CA LEU A 149 -7.27 -6.28 -7.07
C LEU A 149 -6.47 -6.57 -5.81
N VAL A 150 -5.39 -5.82 -5.57
CA VAL A 150 -4.57 -5.94 -4.35
C VAL A 150 -4.70 -4.68 -3.52
N PHE A 151 -5.12 -4.87 -2.28
CA PHE A 151 -5.22 -3.84 -1.26
C PHE A 151 -4.07 -3.98 -0.28
N SER A 152 -3.52 -2.86 0.17
CA SER A 152 -2.55 -2.85 1.26
C SER A 152 -2.93 -1.82 2.30
N ARG A 153 -2.57 -2.10 3.56
CA ARG A 153 -2.72 -1.17 4.67
C ARG A 153 -1.59 -0.16 4.66
N ILE A 154 -1.96 1.12 4.57
CA ILE A 154 -1.05 2.27 4.61
C ILE A 154 -1.46 3.12 5.80
N GLY A 155 -0.70 3.01 6.89
CA GLY A 155 -1.10 3.55 8.18
C GLY A 155 -2.37 2.88 8.70
N SER A 156 -3.43 3.67 8.92
CA SER A 156 -4.74 3.18 9.37
C SER A 156 -5.72 2.86 8.23
N GLN A 157 -5.34 3.11 6.98
CA GLN A 157 -6.25 2.99 5.83
C GLN A 157 -5.86 1.84 4.92
N TRP A 158 -6.86 1.12 4.41
CA TRP A 158 -6.67 0.17 3.32
C TRP A 158 -6.80 0.90 1.99
N LYS A 159 -5.84 0.71 1.08
CA LYS A 159 -5.87 1.31 -0.26
C LYS A 159 -5.60 0.27 -1.33
N LEU A 160 -6.19 0.46 -2.50
CA LEU A 160 -5.79 -0.27 -3.71
C LEU A 160 -4.35 0.14 -4.06
N THR A 161 -3.44 -0.81 -4.14
CA THR A 161 -2.01 -0.56 -4.40
C THR A 161 -1.50 -1.21 -5.66
N ARG A 162 -2.14 -2.31 -6.08
CA ARG A 162 -1.78 -3.03 -7.30
C ARG A 162 -3.02 -3.62 -7.97
N VAL A 163 -2.97 -3.66 -9.29
CA VAL A 163 -3.89 -4.43 -10.14
C VAL A 163 -3.12 -5.38 -11.04
N TYR A 164 -3.74 -6.51 -11.38
CA TYR A 164 -3.25 -7.42 -12.42
C TYR A 164 -4.04 -7.20 -13.70
N LEU A 165 -3.34 -7.07 -14.82
CA LEU A 165 -3.94 -6.96 -16.15
C LEU A 165 -3.19 -7.90 -17.08
N GLU A 166 -3.88 -8.79 -17.77
CA GLU A 166 -3.25 -9.64 -18.79
C GLU A 166 -2.80 -8.74 -19.95
N ASP A 167 -1.55 -8.91 -20.39
CA ASP A 167 -1.07 -8.28 -21.61
C ASP A 167 -1.82 -8.92 -22.79
N GLU A 168 -2.51 -8.10 -23.60
CA GLU A 168 -3.12 -8.54 -24.88
C GLU A 168 -2.05 -8.86 -25.93
#